data_AF-A0A7J9GLG8-F1
#
_entry.id   AF-A0A7J9GLG8-F1
#
_cell.length_a   1.000
_cell.length_b   1.000
_cell.length_c   1.000
_cell.angle_alpha   90.00
_cell.angle_beta   90.00
_cell.angle_gamma   90.00
#
_symmetry.space_group_name_H-M   'P 1'
#
loop_
_entity.id
_entity.type
_entity.pdbx_description
1 polymer ?
#
loop_
_entity_poly.entity_id
_entity_poly.type
_entity_poly.pdbx_seq_one_letter_code
_entity_poly.pdbx_strand_id
1 'polypeptide(L)'
;PAYPALECSVQQVEEVKIVLKIFPIFACTIVLNCCLAQLSTFSVEQAATMNTKLRSLKIPPASLPVFPVVFIMILAPLYDHFIIPFARRVTKTEMGITHLQRIGIGLFLSMVAMAVAALVEIKRKRVATYSGLLDSTNPLPITFLWIALQYLFLGSADLFTLAGLLEFFFTEAPSSMRSLATSLSWTSLAMGYYLSSVIVSIVNNVS
;
A
#
# COMPACT_ATOMS: atom_id res chain seq x y z
N PRO A 1 0.37 -0.42 -49.41
CA PRO A 1 1.73 -0.43 -48.84
C PRO A 1 1.66 -0.61 -47.32
N ALA A 2 1.94 -1.81 -46.82
CA ALA A 2 2.14 -2.01 -45.39
C ALA A 2 3.44 -1.29 -45.01
N TYR A 3 3.36 -0.36 -44.06
CA TYR A 3 4.52 0.41 -43.62
C TYR A 3 5.50 -0.56 -42.94
N PRO A 4 6.80 -0.59 -43.29
CA PRO A 4 7.79 -1.52 -42.72
C PRO A 4 7.98 -1.36 -41.20
N ALA A 5 7.47 -0.27 -40.61
CA ALA A 5 7.38 -0.09 -39.17
C ALA A 5 6.29 -0.94 -38.48
N LEU A 6 5.34 -1.49 -39.24
CA LEU A 6 4.27 -2.37 -38.74
C LEU A 6 4.59 -3.88 -38.90
N GLU A 7 5.72 -4.23 -39.49
CA GLU A 7 6.18 -5.63 -39.54
C GLU A 7 6.71 -6.03 -38.15
N CYS A 8 5.83 -6.63 -37.35
CA CYS A 8 6.19 -7.14 -36.04
C CYS A 8 6.74 -8.57 -36.15
N SER A 9 7.86 -8.84 -35.47
CA SER A 9 8.32 -10.22 -35.28
C SER A 9 7.38 -10.97 -34.34
N VAL A 10 7.30 -12.30 -34.47
CA VAL A 10 6.52 -13.14 -33.55
C VAL A 10 6.94 -12.93 -32.10
N GLN A 11 8.23 -12.64 -31.87
CA GLN A 11 8.77 -12.33 -30.55
C GLN A 11 8.21 -11.02 -30.00
N GLN A 12 8.14 -9.94 -30.80
CA GLN A 12 7.55 -8.66 -30.36
C GLN A 12 6.06 -8.80 -30.01
N VAL A 13 5.32 -9.61 -30.76
CA VAL A 13 3.89 -9.87 -30.47
C VAL A 13 3.72 -10.61 -29.15
N GLU A 14 4.59 -11.59 -28.85
CA GLU A 14 4.51 -12.33 -27.59
C GLU A 14 4.93 -11.46 -26.40
N GLU A 15 5.94 -10.60 -26.56
CA GLU A 15 6.33 -9.59 -25.56
C GLU A 15 5.18 -8.65 -25.20
N VAL A 16 4.45 -8.13 -26.20
CA VAL A 16 3.25 -7.29 -25.96
C VAL A 16 2.13 -8.09 -25.29
N LYS A 17 1.93 -9.35 -25.69
CA LYS A 17 0.92 -10.22 -25.05
C LYS A 17 1.22 -10.44 -23.57
N ILE A 18 2.49 -10.58 -23.19
CA ILE A 18 2.90 -10.66 -21.79
C ILE A 18 2.51 -9.36 -21.07
N VAL A 19 2.87 -8.19 -21.59
CA VAL A 19 2.50 -6.89 -20.98
C VAL A 19 0.99 -6.74 -20.78
N LEU A 20 0.18 -7.17 -21.75
CA LEU A 20 -1.28 -7.15 -21.62
C LEU A 20 -1.78 -8.06 -20.47
N LYS A 21 -1.12 -9.20 -20.23
CA LYS A 21 -1.42 -10.07 -19.08
C LYS A 21 -1.00 -9.49 -17.73
N ILE A 22 0.00 -8.59 -17.71
CA ILE A 22 0.46 -7.87 -16.52
C ILE A 22 -0.49 -6.73 -16.14
N PHE A 23 -1.20 -6.16 -17.12
CA PHE A 23 -2.05 -4.98 -16.94
C PHE A 23 -3.07 -5.09 -15.78
N PRO A 24 -3.76 -6.22 -15.55
CA PRO A 24 -4.66 -6.38 -14.40
C PRO A 24 -3.94 -6.27 -13.05
N ILE A 25 -2.74 -6.85 -12.94
CA ILE A 25 -1.91 -6.77 -11.73
C ILE A 25 -1.50 -5.31 -11.49
N PHE A 26 -1.07 -4.63 -12.55
CA PHE A 26 -0.79 -3.19 -12.53
C PHE A 26 -2.03 -2.40 -12.05
N ALA A 27 -3.22 -2.66 -12.59
CA ALA A 27 -4.44 -1.97 -12.20
C ALA A 27 -4.78 -2.16 -10.70
N CYS A 28 -4.62 -3.37 -10.16
CA CYS A 28 -4.85 -3.62 -8.74
C CYS A 28 -3.87 -2.84 -7.83
N THR A 29 -2.61 -2.68 -8.27
CA THR A 29 -1.61 -1.94 -7.48
C THR A 29 -1.90 -0.44 -7.38
N ILE A 30 -2.63 0.13 -8.32
CA ILE A 30 -3.10 1.53 -8.25
C ILE A 30 -3.94 1.75 -6.99
N VAL A 31 -4.81 0.79 -6.66
CA VAL A 31 -5.68 0.88 -5.46
C VAL A 31 -4.85 0.84 -4.18
N LEU A 32 -3.82 -0.01 -4.13
CA LEU A 32 -2.89 -0.05 -3.00
C LEU A 32 -2.12 1.27 -2.86
N ASN A 33 -1.62 1.82 -3.96
CA ASN A 33 -0.93 3.12 -3.98
C ASN A 33 -1.85 4.27 -3.58
N CYS A 34 -3.14 4.19 -3.92
CA CYS A 34 -4.16 5.13 -3.42
C CYS A 34 -4.31 5.04 -1.90
N CYS A 35 -4.35 3.83 -1.32
CA CYS A 35 -4.37 3.65 0.13
C CYS A 35 -3.10 4.23 0.78
N LEU A 36 -1.94 3.99 0.17
CA LEU A 36 -0.66 4.57 0.61
C LEU A 36 -0.70 6.11 0.67
N ALA A 37 -1.26 6.74 -0.36
CA ALA A 37 -1.43 8.19 -0.41
C ALA A 37 -2.34 8.72 0.70
N GLN A 38 -3.48 8.05 0.96
CA GLN A 38 -4.39 8.43 2.04
C GLN A 38 -3.74 8.28 3.42
N LEU A 39 -3.01 7.19 3.64
CA LEU A 39 -2.31 6.96 4.90
C LEU A 39 -1.11 7.90 5.11
N SER A 40 -0.49 8.40 4.05
CA SER A 40 0.58 9.40 4.16
C SER A 40 0.06 10.81 4.46
N THR A 41 -1.20 11.09 4.19
CA THR A 41 -1.80 12.43 4.31
C THR A 41 -2.86 12.48 5.42
N PHE A 42 -4.03 11.87 5.22
CA PHE A 42 -5.14 11.91 6.18
C PHE A 42 -4.79 11.35 7.54
N SER A 43 -3.94 10.32 7.61
CA SER A 43 -3.56 9.76 8.92
C SER A 43 -2.72 10.75 9.73
N VAL A 44 -1.92 11.58 9.05
CA VAL A 44 -1.14 12.65 9.69
C VAL A 44 -2.06 13.75 10.20
N GLU A 45 -3.04 14.17 9.39
CA GLU A 45 -4.06 15.15 9.80
C GLU A 45 -4.92 14.62 10.95
N GLN A 46 -5.36 13.36 10.86
CA GLN A 46 -6.09 12.69 11.92
C GLN A 46 -5.29 12.72 13.22
N ALA A 47 -4.02 12.35 13.18
CA ALA A 47 -3.13 12.40 14.33
C ALA A 47 -2.93 13.79 14.92
N ALA A 48 -2.92 14.83 14.08
CA ALA A 48 -2.77 16.21 14.54
C ALA A 48 -3.91 16.63 15.48
N THR A 49 -5.09 16.03 15.33
CA THR A 49 -6.24 16.25 16.22
C THR A 49 -6.24 15.36 17.47
N MET A 50 -5.31 14.40 17.58
CA MET A 50 -5.24 13.42 18.67
C MET A 50 -4.21 13.82 19.73
N ASN A 51 -4.24 13.16 20.89
CA ASN A 51 -3.20 13.34 21.89
C ASN A 51 -1.89 12.68 21.44
N THR A 52 -0.93 13.53 21.03
CA THR A 52 0.42 13.10 20.61
C THR A 52 1.47 13.13 21.72
N LYS A 53 1.07 13.30 22.98
CA LYS A 53 2.00 13.23 24.11
C LYS A 53 2.25 11.76 24.50
N LEU A 54 3.52 11.38 24.49
CA LEU A 54 4.02 10.15 25.09
C LEU A 54 4.73 10.52 26.40
N ARG A 55 4.02 10.36 27.53
CA ARG A 55 4.47 10.82 28.85
C ARG A 55 4.80 12.33 28.83
N SER A 56 6.08 12.69 28.85
CA SER A 56 6.56 14.08 28.79
C SER A 56 6.91 14.56 27.38
N LEU A 57 7.08 13.66 26.41
CA LEU A 57 7.52 13.99 25.05
C LEU A 57 6.31 14.23 24.14
N LYS A 58 6.28 15.36 23.44
CA LYS A 58 5.28 15.62 22.39
C LYS A 58 5.84 15.11 21.06
N ILE A 59 5.19 14.12 20.48
CA ILE A 59 5.58 13.55 19.18
C ILE A 59 4.87 14.35 18.08
N PRO A 60 5.59 14.84 17.05
CA PRO A 60 4.95 15.54 15.94
C PRO A 60 4.19 14.55 15.04
N PRO A 61 2.94 14.86 14.62
CA PRO A 61 2.16 14.00 13.71
C PRO A 61 2.91 13.63 12.41
N ALA A 62 3.71 14.55 11.89
CA ALA A 62 4.50 14.32 10.67
C ALA A 62 5.58 13.24 10.84
N SER A 63 5.90 12.81 12.07
CA SER A 63 6.84 11.72 12.34
C SER A 63 6.19 10.34 12.34
N LEU A 64 4.86 10.24 12.28
CA LEU A 64 4.15 8.96 12.31
C LEU A 64 4.44 7.99 11.16
N PRO A 65 4.84 8.44 9.95
CA PRO A 65 5.38 7.55 8.93
C PRO A 65 6.63 6.75 9.37
N VAL A 66 7.19 6.98 10.56
CA VAL A 66 8.17 6.08 11.17
C VAL A 66 7.61 4.69 11.48
N PHE A 67 6.32 4.58 11.83
CA PHE A 67 5.68 3.31 12.16
C PHE A 67 5.77 2.28 11.03
N PRO A 68 5.30 2.56 9.80
CA PRO A 68 5.40 1.59 8.72
C PRO A 68 6.85 1.20 8.41
N VAL A 69 7.81 2.14 8.49
CA VAL A 69 9.24 1.83 8.31
C VAL A 69 9.75 0.84 9.36
N VAL A 70 9.46 1.09 10.64
CA VAL A 70 9.85 0.19 11.74
C VAL A 70 9.18 -1.19 11.57
N PHE A 71 7.90 -1.23 11.19
CA PHE A 71 7.21 -2.49 10.96
C PHE A 71 7.80 -3.26 9.78
N ILE A 72 8.12 -2.60 8.68
CA ILE A 72 8.79 -3.24 7.53
C ILE A 72 10.16 -3.77 7.94
N MET A 73 10.95 -3.01 8.71
CA MET A 73 12.26 -3.45 9.21
C MET A 73 12.18 -4.72 10.08
N ILE A 74 11.10 -4.90 10.83
CA ILE A 74 10.89 -6.09 11.66
C ILE A 74 10.28 -7.23 10.83
N LEU A 75 9.33 -6.91 9.96
CA LEU A 75 8.54 -7.88 9.21
C LEU A 75 9.31 -8.49 8.05
N ALA A 76 10.20 -7.74 7.39
CA ALA A 76 11.04 -8.25 6.31
C ALA A 76 11.94 -9.43 6.75
N PRO A 77 12.76 -9.33 7.82
CA PRO A 77 13.55 -10.47 8.29
C PRO A 77 12.67 -11.60 8.84
N LEU A 78 11.53 -11.27 9.48
CA LEU A 78 10.56 -12.29 9.93
C LEU A 78 10.00 -13.07 8.74
N TYR A 79 9.70 -12.37 7.65
CA TYR A 79 9.18 -12.94 6.42
C TYR A 79 10.22 -13.86 5.77
N ASP A 80 11.44 -13.37 5.57
CA ASP A 80 12.50 -14.13 4.89
C ASP A 80 12.99 -15.33 5.69
N HIS A 81 13.10 -15.19 7.02
CA HIS A 81 13.70 -16.24 7.87
C HIS A 81 12.69 -17.21 8.46
N PHE A 82 11.43 -16.81 8.63
CA PHE A 82 10.42 -17.66 9.27
C PHE A 82 9.26 -17.99 8.33
N ILE A 83 8.64 -16.99 7.71
CA ILE A 83 7.44 -17.19 6.89
C ILE A 83 7.76 -17.98 5.62
N ILE A 84 8.81 -17.62 4.87
CA ILE A 84 9.20 -18.34 3.65
C ILE A 84 9.61 -19.78 3.94
N PRO A 85 10.52 -20.08 4.90
CA PRO A 85 10.92 -21.47 5.16
C PRO A 85 9.77 -22.32 5.69
N PHE A 86 8.88 -21.74 6.51
CA PHE A 86 7.67 -22.42 6.95
C PHE A 86 6.73 -22.71 5.77
N ALA A 87 6.46 -21.72 4.93
CA ALA A 87 5.62 -21.88 3.75
C ALA A 87 6.16 -22.97 2.82
N ARG A 88 7.48 -22.97 2.54
CA ARG A 88 8.15 -24.02 1.75
C ARG A 88 7.96 -25.42 2.35
N ARG A 89 8.04 -25.56 3.68
CA ARG A 89 7.78 -26.84 4.35
C ARG A 89 6.34 -27.32 4.20
N VAL A 90 5.38 -26.39 4.27
CA VAL A 90 3.95 -26.73 4.20
C VAL A 90 3.51 -27.02 2.76
N THR A 91 3.87 -26.16 1.81
CA THR A 91 3.44 -26.29 0.40
C THR A 91 4.31 -27.26 -0.40
N LYS A 92 5.45 -27.70 0.14
CA LYS A 92 6.42 -28.62 -0.49
C LYS A 92 6.89 -28.16 -1.88
N THR A 93 6.84 -26.86 -2.15
CA THR A 93 7.34 -26.25 -3.39
C THR A 93 8.54 -25.35 -3.11
N GLU A 94 9.48 -25.23 -4.05
CA GLU A 94 10.70 -24.43 -3.86
C GLU A 94 10.41 -22.95 -3.60
N MET A 95 9.31 -22.43 -4.15
CA MET A 95 8.91 -21.03 -3.98
C MET A 95 8.08 -20.77 -2.71
N GLY A 96 7.52 -21.82 -2.09
CA GLY A 96 6.68 -21.71 -0.89
C GLY A 96 5.31 -21.09 -1.18
N ILE A 97 5.29 -19.77 -1.46
CA ILE A 97 4.11 -18.95 -1.79
C ILE A 97 4.35 -18.36 -3.19
N THR A 98 3.36 -18.48 -4.09
CA THR A 98 3.51 -17.95 -5.46
C THR A 98 3.51 -16.42 -5.49
N HIS A 99 4.14 -15.82 -6.50
CA HIS A 99 4.23 -14.35 -6.62
C HIS A 99 2.85 -13.68 -6.65
N LEU A 100 1.89 -14.25 -7.40
CA LEU A 100 0.51 -13.75 -7.45
C LEU A 100 -0.21 -13.88 -6.10
N GLN A 101 0.05 -14.94 -5.32
CA GLN A 101 -0.52 -15.07 -3.98
C GLN A 101 0.03 -14.00 -3.03
N ARG A 102 1.33 -13.68 -3.11
CA ARG A 102 1.94 -12.60 -2.31
C ARG A 102 1.30 -11.24 -2.63
N ILE A 103 1.11 -10.94 -3.91
CA ILE A 103 0.40 -9.74 -4.37
C ILE A 103 -1.04 -9.73 -3.83
N GLY A 104 -1.76 -10.84 -3.95
CA GLY A 104 -3.13 -10.97 -3.43
C GLY A 104 -3.23 -10.76 -1.91
N ILE A 105 -2.30 -11.31 -1.14
CA ILE A 105 -2.21 -11.09 0.31
C ILE A 105 -1.98 -9.61 0.61
N GLY A 106 -1.07 -8.96 -0.13
CA GLY A 106 -0.81 -7.54 0.05
C GLY A 106 -2.04 -6.67 -0.24
N LEU A 107 -2.76 -6.93 -1.33
CA LEU A 107 -4.03 -6.25 -1.64
C LEU A 107 -5.12 -6.52 -0.59
N PHE A 108 -5.16 -7.72 -0.02
CA PHE A 108 -6.09 -8.02 1.08
C PHE A 108 -5.74 -7.22 2.34
N LEU A 109 -4.45 -7.15 2.70
CA LEU A 109 -3.97 -6.40 3.85
C LEU A 109 -4.21 -4.89 3.70
N SER A 110 -4.16 -4.34 2.48
CA SER A 110 -4.49 -2.93 2.25
C SER A 110 -5.97 -2.64 2.52
N MET A 111 -6.89 -3.54 2.14
CA MET A 111 -8.29 -3.44 2.52
C MET A 111 -8.49 -3.48 4.04
N VAL A 112 -7.78 -4.38 4.73
CA VAL A 112 -7.81 -4.46 6.20
C VAL A 112 -7.28 -3.16 6.82
N ALA A 113 -6.19 -2.60 6.28
CA ALA A 113 -5.64 -1.33 6.76
C ALA A 113 -6.66 -0.18 6.67
N MET A 114 -7.37 -0.08 5.54
CA MET A 114 -8.42 0.93 5.35
C MET A 114 -9.64 0.69 6.25
N ALA A 115 -10.03 -0.56 6.47
CA ALA A 115 -11.09 -0.91 7.41
C ALA A 115 -10.72 -0.52 8.85
N VAL A 116 -9.49 -0.79 9.27
CA VAL A 116 -8.96 -0.36 10.57
C VAL A 116 -8.95 1.16 10.67
N ALA A 117 -8.50 1.86 9.63
CA ALA A 117 -8.49 3.33 9.63
C ALA A 117 -9.91 3.90 9.78
N ALA A 118 -10.90 3.32 9.12
CA ALA A 118 -12.30 3.70 9.28
C ALA A 118 -12.80 3.47 10.72
N LEU A 119 -12.46 2.33 11.35
CA LEU A 119 -12.82 2.05 12.75
C LEU A 119 -12.16 3.02 13.73
N VAL A 120 -10.89 3.35 13.51
CA VAL A 120 -10.16 4.35 14.31
C VAL A 120 -10.82 5.72 14.18
N GLU A 121 -11.24 6.11 12.97
CA GLU A 121 -11.92 7.38 12.76
C GLU A 121 -13.31 7.43 13.40
N ILE A 122 -14.10 6.36 13.32
CA ILE A 122 -15.39 6.25 14.03
C ILE A 122 -15.18 6.43 15.54
N LYS A 123 -14.15 5.79 16.09
CA LYS A 123 -13.80 5.93 17.51
C LYS A 123 -13.37 7.35 17.85
N ARG A 124 -12.52 7.97 17.02
CA ARG A 124 -12.07 9.37 17.20
C ARG A 124 -13.25 10.34 17.20
N LYS A 125 -14.16 10.23 16.22
CA LYS A 125 -15.38 11.04 16.13
C LYS A 125 -16.27 10.86 17.35
N ARG A 126 -16.50 9.62 17.81
CA ARG A 126 -17.29 9.35 19.02
C ARG A 126 -16.70 10.01 20.27
N VAL A 127 -15.36 9.97 20.42
CA VAL A 127 -14.67 10.63 21.53
C VAL A 127 -14.80 12.15 21.45
N ALA A 128 -14.74 12.74 20.25
CA ALA A 128 -14.94 14.17 20.04
C ALA A 128 -16.35 14.61 20.46
N THR A 129 -17.39 13.85 20.07
CA THR A 129 -18.78 14.11 20.47
C THR A 129 -18.97 14.00 21.98
N TYR A 130 -18.50 12.91 22.61
CA TYR A 130 -18.68 12.69 24.05
C TYR A 130 -17.97 13.73 24.92
N SER A 131 -16.79 14.18 24.46
CA SER A 131 -15.99 15.15 25.20
C SER A 131 -16.42 16.61 24.94
N GLY A 132 -17.43 16.83 24.08
CA GLY A 132 -17.86 18.19 23.69
C GLY A 132 -16.79 18.98 22.93
N LEU A 133 -15.81 18.31 22.32
CA LEU A 133 -14.64 18.92 21.68
C LEU A 133 -14.76 18.95 20.15
N LEU A 134 -15.99 18.95 19.61
CA LEU A 134 -16.22 18.90 18.15
C LEU A 134 -15.59 20.10 17.41
N ASP A 135 -15.67 21.30 18.00
CA ASP A 135 -15.13 22.54 17.44
C ASP A 135 -13.93 23.10 18.22
N SER A 136 -13.36 22.32 19.14
CA SER A 136 -12.26 22.78 19.98
C SER A 136 -10.91 22.53 19.32
N THR A 137 -9.99 23.49 19.41
CA THR A 137 -8.58 23.33 18.99
C THR A 137 -7.77 22.43 19.94
N ASN A 138 -8.37 21.98 21.05
CA ASN A 138 -7.68 21.13 22.01
C ASN A 138 -7.52 19.69 21.47
N PRO A 139 -6.38 19.03 21.74
CA PRO A 139 -6.18 17.64 21.35
C PRO A 139 -7.25 16.73 21.96
N LEU A 140 -7.83 15.86 21.14
CA LEU A 140 -8.80 14.88 21.60
C LEU A 140 -8.15 13.91 22.60
N PRO A 141 -8.87 13.45 23.65
CA PRO A 141 -8.37 12.50 24.64
C PRO A 141 -8.31 11.07 24.09
N ILE A 142 -7.69 10.89 22.92
CA ILE A 142 -7.43 9.62 22.24
C ILE A 142 -5.97 9.60 21.83
N THR A 143 -5.28 8.50 22.10
CA THR A 143 -3.85 8.39 21.80
C THR A 143 -3.60 8.23 20.30
N PHE A 144 -2.59 8.91 19.77
CA PHE A 144 -2.15 8.74 18.38
C PHE A 144 -1.71 7.30 18.05
N LEU A 145 -1.41 6.46 19.04
CA LEU A 145 -0.97 5.07 18.86
C LEU A 145 -2.01 4.18 18.14
N TRP A 146 -3.29 4.55 18.12
CA TRP A 146 -4.30 3.83 17.33
C TRP A 146 -3.98 3.85 15.82
N ILE A 147 -3.30 4.89 15.34
CA ILE A 147 -2.86 5.03 13.95
C ILE A 147 -1.71 4.07 13.62
N ALA A 148 -0.95 3.60 14.62
CA ALA A 148 0.09 2.59 14.38
C ALA A 148 -0.51 1.28 13.83
N LEU A 149 -1.75 0.94 14.19
CA LEU A 149 -2.39 -0.30 13.76
C LEU A 149 -2.69 -0.32 12.25
N GLN A 150 -3.23 0.77 11.71
CA GLN A 150 -3.45 0.89 10.26
C GLN A 150 -2.12 0.92 9.48
N TYR A 151 -1.08 1.55 10.02
CA TYR A 151 0.25 1.54 9.42
C TYR A 151 0.92 0.16 9.45
N LEU A 152 0.67 -0.67 10.48
CA LEU A 152 1.16 -2.05 10.52
C LEU A 152 0.61 -2.85 9.34
N PHE A 153 -0.72 -2.82 9.13
CA PHE A 153 -1.35 -3.55 8.04
C PHE A 153 -0.93 -3.01 6.68
N LEU A 154 -0.83 -1.68 6.53
CA LEU A 154 -0.37 -1.08 5.28
C LEU A 154 1.09 -1.40 4.97
N GLY A 155 2.00 -1.29 5.95
CA GLY A 155 3.40 -1.63 5.77
C GLY A 155 3.60 -3.11 5.41
N SER A 156 2.77 -3.98 6.00
CA SER A 156 2.70 -5.40 5.63
C SER A 156 2.20 -5.57 4.19
N ALA A 157 1.11 -4.87 3.83
CA ALA A 157 0.53 -4.90 2.49
C ALA A 157 1.55 -4.51 1.42
N ASP A 158 2.30 -3.44 1.67
CA ASP A 158 3.34 -2.92 0.78
C ASP A 158 4.48 -3.92 0.63
N LEU A 159 4.99 -4.48 1.74
CA LEU A 159 6.05 -5.49 1.71
C LEU A 159 5.68 -6.72 0.86
N PHE A 160 4.50 -7.31 1.09
CA PHE A 160 4.07 -8.49 0.34
C PHE A 160 3.80 -8.19 -1.14
N THR A 161 3.20 -7.03 -1.43
CA THR A 161 2.91 -6.62 -2.81
C THR A 161 4.19 -6.32 -3.59
N LEU A 162 5.11 -5.58 -3.00
CA LEU A 162 6.37 -5.21 -3.63
C LEU A 162 7.24 -6.44 -3.88
N ALA A 163 7.36 -7.35 -2.90
CA ALA A 163 8.09 -8.60 -3.05
C ALA A 163 7.50 -9.46 -4.18
N GLY A 164 6.17 -9.59 -4.23
CA GLY A 164 5.48 -10.35 -5.26
C GLY A 164 5.61 -9.73 -6.66
N LEU A 165 5.50 -8.40 -6.77
CA LEU A 165 5.68 -7.66 -8.03
C LEU A 165 7.10 -7.79 -8.57
N LEU A 166 8.12 -7.60 -7.73
CA LEU A 166 9.51 -7.69 -8.15
C LEU A 166 9.82 -9.09 -8.69
N GLU A 167 9.49 -10.14 -7.94
CA GLU A 167 9.73 -11.52 -8.40
C GLU A 167 8.92 -11.87 -9.66
N PHE A 168 7.66 -11.40 -9.76
CA PHE A 168 6.86 -11.57 -10.96
C PHE A 168 7.50 -10.91 -12.18
N PHE A 169 7.99 -9.67 -12.05
CA PHE A 169 8.69 -8.98 -13.14
C PHE A 169 10.02 -9.64 -13.51
N PHE A 170 10.75 -10.20 -12.55
CA PHE A 170 12.00 -10.89 -12.85
C PHE A 170 11.81 -12.25 -13.51
N THR A 171 10.68 -12.92 -13.25
CA THR A 171 10.39 -14.28 -13.73
C THR A 171 9.61 -14.28 -15.04
N GLU A 172 8.61 -13.41 -15.17
CA GLU A 172 7.66 -13.41 -16.29
C GLU A 172 7.99 -12.36 -17.36
N ALA A 173 8.72 -11.29 -17.03
CA ALA A 173 9.09 -10.28 -18.01
C ALA A 173 10.41 -10.64 -18.73
N PRO A 174 10.47 -10.58 -20.07
CA PRO A 174 11.71 -10.75 -20.81
C PRO A 174 12.75 -9.71 -20.39
N SER A 175 14.04 -10.03 -20.52
CA SER A 175 15.15 -9.15 -20.13
C SER A 175 15.10 -7.77 -20.81
N SER A 176 14.57 -7.70 -22.03
CA SER A 176 14.32 -6.47 -22.80
C SER A 176 13.27 -5.54 -22.17
N MET A 177 12.36 -6.07 -21.33
CA MET A 177 11.18 -5.35 -20.82
C MET A 177 11.27 -4.97 -19.34
N ARG A 178 12.40 -5.25 -18.66
CA ARG A 178 12.57 -4.91 -17.24
C ARG A 178 12.46 -3.40 -16.97
N SER A 179 12.94 -2.57 -17.89
CA SER A 179 12.78 -1.10 -17.78
C SER A 179 11.31 -0.67 -17.84
N LEU A 180 10.51 -1.32 -18.69
CA LEU A 180 9.07 -1.13 -18.79
C LEU A 180 8.33 -1.58 -17.52
N ALA A 181 8.74 -2.69 -16.90
CA ALA A 181 8.16 -3.13 -15.65
C ALA A 181 8.39 -2.13 -14.49
N THR A 182 9.61 -1.58 -14.40
CA THR A 182 9.92 -0.55 -13.41
C THR A 182 9.16 0.74 -13.70
N SER A 183 9.07 1.19 -14.96
CA SER A 183 8.32 2.40 -15.30
C SER A 183 6.83 2.24 -15.01
N LEU A 184 6.23 1.09 -15.33
CA LEU A 184 4.86 0.75 -14.96
C LEU A 184 4.66 0.80 -13.44
N SER A 185 5.63 0.33 -12.64
CA SER A 185 5.51 0.41 -11.16
C SER A 185 5.40 1.86 -10.68
N TRP A 186 6.23 2.77 -11.21
CA TRP A 186 6.15 4.20 -10.91
C TRP A 186 4.89 4.87 -11.46
N THR A 187 4.43 4.45 -12.65
CA THR A 187 3.15 4.92 -13.19
C THR A 187 1.98 4.51 -12.30
N SER A 188 1.99 3.29 -11.77
CA SER A 188 0.97 2.82 -10.83
C SER A 188 0.95 3.66 -9.55
N LEU A 189 2.13 3.99 -9.02
CA LEU A 189 2.26 4.89 -7.88
C LEU A 189 1.62 6.26 -8.18
N ALA A 190 2.02 6.89 -9.29
CA ALA A 190 1.48 8.18 -9.70
C ALA A 190 -0.04 8.16 -9.89
N MET A 191 -0.56 7.14 -10.59
CA MET A 191 -1.99 6.95 -10.78
C MET A 191 -2.74 6.75 -9.46
N GLY A 192 -2.17 6.01 -8.51
CA GLY A 192 -2.76 5.83 -7.18
C GLY A 192 -2.88 7.14 -6.41
N TYR A 193 -1.86 8.00 -6.50
CA TYR A 193 -1.88 9.32 -5.85
C TYR A 193 -2.89 10.26 -6.52
N TYR A 194 -2.97 10.26 -7.86
CA TYR A 194 -4.01 11.02 -8.57
C TYR A 194 -5.41 10.52 -8.24
N LEU A 195 -5.62 9.20 -8.16
CA LEU A 195 -6.88 8.61 -7.75
C LEU A 195 -7.27 9.05 -6.34
N SER A 196 -6.30 9.08 -5.40
CA SER A 196 -6.52 9.60 -4.05
C SER A 196 -7.02 11.06 -4.10
N SER A 197 -6.36 11.94 -4.87
CA SER A 197 -6.79 13.33 -5.01
C SER A 197 -8.20 13.46 -5.60
N VAL A 198 -8.56 12.64 -6.59
CA VAL A 198 -9.91 12.60 -7.17
C VAL A 198 -10.94 12.17 -6.13
N ILE A 199 -10.67 11.10 -5.37
CA ILE A 199 -11.56 10.63 -4.30
C ILE A 199 -11.80 11.73 -3.27
N VAL A 200 -10.74 12.41 -2.84
CA VAL A 200 -10.84 13.51 -1.87
C VAL A 200 -11.65 14.68 -2.43
N SER A 201 -11.42 15.06 -3.67
CA SER A 201 -12.17 16.13 -4.34
C SER A 201 -13.66 15.80 -4.41
N ILE A 202 -14.02 14.56 -4.76
CA ILE A 202 -15.42 14.12 -4.79
C ILE A 202 -16.03 14.20 -3.39
N VAL A 203 -15.35 13.68 -2.36
CA VAL A 203 -15.85 13.70 -0.98
C VAL A 203 -16.05 15.14 -0.48
N ASN A 204 -15.11 16.04 -0.76
CA ASN A 204 -15.20 17.44 -0.35
C ASN A 204 -16.29 18.23 -1.09
N ASN A 205 -16.64 17.85 -2.31
CA ASN A 205 -17.74 18.49 -3.05
C ASN A 205 -19.12 18.03 -2.59
N VAL A 206 -19.21 16.82 -2.02
CA VAL A 206 -20.48 16.23 -1.56
C VAL A 206 -20.75 16.53 -0.07
N SER A 207 -19.70 16.82 0.70
CA SER A 207 -19.78 17.16 2.14
C SER A 207 -20.07 18.64 2.35
#